data_AF-A0A834S3P7-F1
#
_entry.id   AF-A0A834S3P7-F1
#
_cell.length_a   1.000
_cell.length_b   1.000
_cell.length_c   1.000
_cell.angle_alpha   90.00
_cell.angle_beta   90.00
_cell.angle_gamma   90.00
#
_symmetry.space_group_name_H-M   'P 1'
#
loop_
_entity.id
_entity.type
_entity.pdbx_description
1 polymer ?
#
loop_
_entity_poly.entity_id
_entity_poly.type
_entity_poly.pdbx_seq_one_letter_code
_entity_poly.pdbx_strand_id
1 'polypeptide(L)'
;MAKSNPNRSKPSSPISHNGNESNVEATQPANQPTSKKTSNAISKGYVMVEEHVPTRLIISDPTAPENIIQGKRQRQRPEKPNAPAPTKKTTVTKKPVATKKTGTKKSVTAKKTHGRGATKNYDDGAGAGGSSAAYHLAQYAAEAGISTNITVFERNDYVGGRTTTVNPWGDKSIAVELGGSIFVQINQIMVKAMEEFNLSTAGNDLATTFGMPDLGIWNGQEFVIVTQAGDSWWDKAKLLWRYGTAPLWTNRLMKSAVGRFLGMYEEPVFPWKSLSDVVEQVGLLEVTGVTGEQYLQANGINEIFSREIIQASTRVNYASNLAYIHGLETMVCMATNGAMQISGGNWQIFAHMLKASHANLHLNTTVSQISRQQNGTYSLTSRSTKTNTEQTTLFDDIILAAPLQYTNLVISPPPKHTPDEIPYTHLYTTLFASPHKLNPAAFNLPPTSPVPQYVLTTLPPLNPPPTTPPAPPPSTASPSPQRP
;
A
#
# COMPACT_ATOMS: atom_id res chain seq x y z
N MET A 1 -56.64 12.67 3.26
CA MET A 1 -57.22 14.02 3.07
C MET A 1 -56.85 14.88 4.27
N ALA A 2 -56.71 16.21 4.11
CA ALA A 2 -56.21 17.18 5.12
C ALA A 2 -54.76 16.91 5.61
N LYS A 3 -53.79 17.85 5.63
CA LYS A 3 -53.71 19.23 6.20
C LYS A 3 -53.68 19.20 7.74
N SER A 4 -52.77 19.89 8.46
CA SER A 4 -51.84 20.98 8.06
C SER A 4 -50.57 21.12 8.95
N ASN A 5 -49.56 21.81 8.43
CA ASN A 5 -48.41 22.44 9.11
C ASN A 5 -48.58 23.99 8.96
N PRO A 6 -47.78 24.95 9.53
CA PRO A 6 -46.68 24.87 10.52
C PRO A 6 -46.72 25.95 11.65
N ASN A 7 -45.64 26.09 12.44
CA ASN A 7 -44.76 27.32 12.52
C ASN A 7 -44.32 27.84 13.93
N ARG A 8 -43.00 28.08 14.04
CA ARG A 8 -42.30 29.23 14.70
C ARG A 8 -41.81 29.24 16.19
N SER A 9 -40.49 29.56 16.29
CA SER A 9 -39.75 30.37 17.30
C SER A 9 -39.29 29.82 18.67
N LYS A 10 -37.99 30.06 18.94
CA LYS A 10 -37.27 30.12 20.25
C LYS A 10 -37.52 31.51 20.94
N PRO A 11 -36.90 31.91 22.09
CA PRO A 11 -35.91 31.24 22.96
C PRO A 11 -36.09 31.39 24.50
N SER A 12 -35.28 30.68 25.29
CA SER A 12 -34.68 31.21 26.54
C SER A 12 -33.62 30.27 27.16
N SER A 13 -32.63 30.90 27.79
CA SER A 13 -31.70 30.39 28.83
C SER A 13 -31.61 31.49 29.90
N PRO A 14 -30.90 31.35 31.04
CA PRO A 14 -30.26 30.18 31.65
C PRO A 14 -30.78 29.96 33.09
N ILE A 15 -30.05 29.20 33.92
CA ILE A 15 -29.74 29.54 35.33
C ILE A 15 -28.60 28.63 35.81
N SER A 16 -27.75 29.13 36.71
CA SER A 16 -26.72 28.37 37.42
C SER A 16 -26.99 28.40 38.92
N HIS A 17 -26.36 27.50 39.70
CA HIS A 17 -26.12 27.77 41.12
C HIS A 17 -24.88 27.04 41.64
N ASN A 18 -24.01 27.78 42.32
CA ASN A 18 -22.97 27.23 43.20
C ASN A 18 -23.59 26.86 44.55
N GLY A 19 -22.96 25.95 45.28
CA GLY A 19 -23.23 25.63 46.69
C GLY A 19 -22.05 24.89 47.31
N ASN A 20 -21.56 25.35 48.48
CA ASN A 20 -20.29 24.92 49.06
C ASN A 20 -20.45 23.85 50.17
N GLU A 21 -19.36 23.08 50.36
CA GLU A 21 -18.75 22.63 51.62
C GLU A 21 -19.62 22.04 52.76
N SER A 22 -19.20 20.87 53.27
CA SER A 22 -18.63 20.75 54.63
C SER A 22 -18.02 19.35 54.89
N ASN A 23 -17.06 19.29 55.82
CA ASN A 23 -16.29 18.08 56.17
C ASN A 23 -16.93 17.26 57.31
N VAL A 24 -16.66 15.95 57.34
CA VAL A 24 -16.48 15.15 58.57
C VAL A 24 -15.27 14.22 58.38
N GLU A 25 -14.67 13.75 59.47
CA GLU A 25 -13.28 13.28 59.61
C GLU A 25 -13.16 11.76 59.96
N ALA A 26 -11.91 11.28 60.11
CA ALA A 26 -11.45 10.05 60.79
C ALA A 26 -11.25 8.77 59.94
N THR A 27 -10.22 7.93 60.13
CA THR A 27 -8.92 8.04 60.85
C THR A 27 -7.93 6.98 60.31
N GLN A 28 -6.62 7.19 60.49
CA GLN A 28 -5.60 6.12 60.34
C GLN A 28 -5.47 5.27 61.62
N PRO A 29 -4.78 4.11 61.55
CA PRO A 29 -3.51 4.06 62.26
C PRO A 29 -2.36 3.37 61.49
N ALA A 30 -1.12 3.64 61.91
CA ALA A 30 0.08 2.91 61.53
C ALA A 30 0.90 2.56 62.79
N ASN A 31 1.66 1.46 62.78
CA ASN A 31 2.83 1.26 63.64
C ASN A 31 3.69 0.04 63.23
N GLN A 32 5.01 0.17 63.38
CA GLN A 32 5.96 -0.95 63.48
C GLN A 32 6.29 -1.21 64.96
N PRO A 33 6.94 -2.34 65.27
CA PRO A 33 8.24 -2.23 65.94
C PRO A 33 9.32 -3.17 65.37
N THR A 34 10.55 -3.07 65.88
CA THR A 34 11.76 -3.74 65.37
C THR A 34 12.46 -4.61 66.43
N SER A 35 13.35 -5.53 66.01
CA SER A 35 14.65 -5.88 66.64
C SER A 35 15.01 -7.39 66.70
N LYS A 36 16.02 -7.77 65.91
CA LYS A 36 17.15 -8.72 66.17
C LYS A 36 16.95 -9.98 67.04
N LYS A 37 17.27 -11.14 66.45
CA LYS A 37 18.37 -12.02 66.95
C LYS A 37 18.93 -12.95 65.85
N THR A 38 20.01 -13.68 66.17
CA THR A 38 20.99 -14.25 65.23
C THR A 38 20.98 -15.78 65.11
N SER A 39 21.32 -16.30 63.93
CA SER A 39 21.85 -17.67 63.73
C SER A 39 22.91 -17.68 62.62
N ASN A 40 23.80 -18.67 62.62
CA ASN A 40 25.05 -18.63 61.86
C ASN A 40 24.97 -19.13 60.41
N ALA A 41 25.94 -18.63 59.63
CA ALA A 41 26.49 -19.08 58.35
C ALA A 41 26.04 -20.42 57.71
N ILE A 42 25.86 -20.39 56.39
CA ILE A 42 26.65 -21.19 55.44
C ILE A 42 26.80 -20.40 54.13
N SER A 43 27.99 -20.41 53.54
CA SER A 43 28.23 -19.82 52.22
C SER A 43 27.82 -20.81 51.12
N LYS A 44 26.76 -20.48 50.37
CA LYS A 44 26.52 -21.00 49.02
C LYS A 44 26.23 -19.85 48.09
N GLY A 45 27.16 -19.60 47.16
CA GLY A 45 26.94 -18.64 46.09
C GLY A 45 25.95 -19.22 45.09
N TYR A 46 24.70 -18.75 45.16
CA TYR A 46 23.77 -18.91 44.06
C TYR A 46 24.10 -17.83 43.04
N VAL A 47 24.88 -18.20 42.03
CA VAL A 47 24.84 -17.48 40.75
C VAL A 47 23.41 -17.60 40.27
N MET A 48 22.71 -16.47 40.16
CA MET A 48 21.50 -16.40 39.34
C MET A 48 21.95 -16.74 37.92
N VAL A 49 21.62 -17.95 37.46
CA VAL A 49 21.78 -18.29 36.06
C VAL A 49 20.88 -17.32 35.30
N GLU A 50 21.45 -16.52 34.39
CA GLU A 50 20.65 -15.67 33.53
C GLU A 50 19.68 -16.57 32.75
N GLU A 51 18.39 -16.42 33.04
CA GLU A 51 17.34 -17.16 32.37
C GLU A 51 17.34 -16.71 30.91
N HIS A 52 17.68 -17.64 30.02
CA HIS A 52 18.09 -17.33 28.64
C HIS A 52 16.92 -16.72 27.84
N VAL A 53 16.87 -15.40 27.80
CA VAL A 53 15.80 -14.62 27.17
C VAL A 53 15.83 -14.84 25.65
N PRO A 54 14.82 -15.50 25.05
CA PRO A 54 14.83 -15.80 23.62
C PRO A 54 14.88 -14.52 22.80
N THR A 55 15.95 -14.39 22.04
CA THR A 55 16.19 -13.26 21.16
C THR A 55 15.57 -13.55 19.80
N ARG A 56 14.59 -12.75 19.38
CA ARG A 56 13.88 -12.95 18.10
C ARG A 56 14.08 -11.78 17.13
N LEU A 57 14.20 -12.13 15.84
CA LEU A 57 14.94 -11.32 14.88
C LEU A 57 14.31 -11.26 13.48
N ILE A 58 14.36 -10.08 12.83
CA ILE A 58 13.80 -9.82 11.49
C ILE A 58 14.85 -9.19 10.55
N ILE A 59 14.83 -9.54 9.25
CA ILE A 59 15.97 -9.46 8.31
C ILE A 59 15.56 -9.07 6.88
N SER A 60 16.41 -8.33 6.13
CA SER A 60 16.36 -8.18 4.65
C SER A 60 17.69 -7.64 4.05
N ASP A 61 17.93 -7.87 2.74
CA ASP A 61 19.24 -7.70 2.05
C ASP A 61 19.04 -7.26 0.53
N PRO A 62 20.03 -7.10 -0.41
CA PRO A 62 20.17 -5.80 -1.11
C PRO A 62 20.43 -5.77 -2.64
N THR A 63 20.49 -6.87 -3.42
CA THR A 63 21.08 -6.86 -4.79
C THR A 63 20.12 -7.01 -5.99
N ALA A 64 18.80 -6.94 -5.80
CA ALA A 64 17.83 -6.97 -6.92
C ALA A 64 18.06 -5.78 -7.92
N PRO A 65 18.32 -6.03 -9.22
CA PRO A 65 18.83 -4.99 -10.12
C PRO A 65 17.77 -4.37 -11.05
N GLU A 66 17.09 -3.31 -10.62
CA GLU A 66 16.37 -2.42 -11.54
C GLU A 66 17.18 -1.17 -11.94
N ASN A 67 16.98 -0.74 -13.20
CA ASN A 67 17.73 0.29 -13.91
C ASN A 67 16.93 1.57 -14.19
N ILE A 68 17.65 2.68 -14.30
CA ILE A 68 17.11 4.05 -14.34
C ILE A 68 16.74 4.49 -15.76
N ILE A 69 15.66 5.26 -15.92
CA ILE A 69 15.53 6.22 -17.04
C ILE A 69 15.73 7.65 -16.53
N GLN A 70 16.80 8.30 -17.01
CA GLN A 70 17.10 9.69 -16.64
C GLN A 70 16.26 10.68 -17.45
N GLY A 71 15.55 11.56 -16.74
CA GLY A 71 14.79 12.66 -17.35
C GLY A 71 15.66 13.77 -17.94
N LYS A 72 16.24 13.58 -19.13
CA LYS A 72 16.83 14.66 -19.94
C LYS A 72 16.47 14.57 -21.43
N ARG A 73 15.32 15.14 -21.80
CA ARG A 73 15.05 15.52 -23.20
C ARG A 73 15.85 16.79 -23.57
N GLN A 74 16.95 16.63 -24.29
CA GLN A 74 17.42 17.66 -25.21
C GLN A 74 17.32 17.11 -26.64
N ARG A 75 16.45 17.72 -27.46
CA ARG A 75 16.48 17.50 -28.92
C ARG A 75 17.69 18.25 -29.48
N GLN A 76 18.77 17.54 -29.76
CA GLN A 76 19.76 17.98 -30.74
C GLN A 76 19.45 17.32 -32.09
N ARG A 77 19.50 18.12 -33.15
CA ARG A 77 19.25 17.68 -34.53
C ARG A 77 20.55 17.05 -35.07
N PRO A 78 20.51 15.90 -35.77
CA PRO A 78 21.74 15.27 -36.24
C PRO A 78 22.39 16.10 -37.36
N GLU A 79 23.58 16.64 -37.08
CA GLU A 79 24.53 17.06 -38.11
C GLU A 79 25.43 15.87 -38.48
N LYS A 80 25.85 15.81 -39.75
CA LYS A 80 26.91 14.91 -40.24
C LYS A 80 27.94 15.74 -41.03
N PRO A 81 29.21 15.29 -41.10
CA PRO A 81 30.36 16.20 -41.24
C PRO A 81 30.61 16.73 -42.67
N ASN A 82 31.40 17.82 -42.72
CA ASN A 82 31.75 18.60 -43.91
C ASN A 82 32.70 17.88 -44.89
N ALA A 83 32.46 18.06 -46.20
CA ALA A 83 33.41 18.60 -47.22
C ALA A 83 32.82 18.48 -48.64
N PRO A 84 33.31 19.22 -49.66
CA PRO A 84 33.42 20.68 -49.75
C PRO A 84 32.55 21.25 -50.92
N ALA A 85 32.63 22.56 -51.19
CA ALA A 85 31.75 23.29 -52.14
C ALA A 85 32.13 23.13 -53.64
N PRO A 86 31.30 23.59 -54.60
CA PRO A 86 31.51 24.97 -55.10
C PRO A 86 30.27 25.80 -55.54
N THR A 87 30.41 27.12 -55.36
CA THR A 87 29.80 28.31 -56.03
C THR A 87 28.48 28.24 -56.84
N LYS A 88 27.55 29.18 -56.53
CA LYS A 88 27.22 30.35 -57.40
C LYS A 88 26.36 31.44 -56.71
N LYS A 89 26.33 32.60 -57.39
CA LYS A 89 25.77 33.96 -57.08
C LYS A 89 24.27 33.94 -56.65
N THR A 90 23.65 34.97 -56.04
CA THR A 90 23.51 36.37 -56.55
C THR A 90 22.85 37.36 -55.52
N THR A 91 23.29 38.65 -55.51
CA THR A 91 22.59 39.92 -55.11
C THR A 91 21.64 39.94 -53.87
N VAL A 92 21.94 40.57 -52.71
CA VAL A 92 22.13 42.01 -52.35
C VAL A 92 20.84 42.85 -52.11
N THR A 93 20.65 43.32 -50.87
CA THR A 93 20.23 44.72 -50.51
C THR A 93 20.59 45.05 -49.04
N LYS A 94 20.38 46.29 -48.54
CA LYS A 94 21.10 46.83 -47.34
C LYS A 94 20.24 47.70 -46.39
N LYS A 95 20.54 47.59 -45.06
CA LYS A 95 20.62 48.68 -44.04
C LYS A 95 19.31 49.41 -43.60
N PRO A 96 19.31 50.26 -42.53
CA PRO A 96 20.09 50.23 -41.26
C PRO A 96 19.34 50.70 -39.96
N VAL A 97 19.99 50.53 -38.78
CA VAL A 97 20.00 51.45 -37.58
C VAL A 97 18.68 51.71 -36.80
N ALA A 98 18.62 51.73 -35.45
CA ALA A 98 19.48 51.24 -34.35
C ALA A 98 18.59 50.90 -33.10
N THR A 99 18.79 51.19 -31.78
CA THR A 99 19.73 52.01 -30.97
C THR A 99 19.86 51.43 -29.53
N LYS A 100 20.58 52.10 -28.60
CA LYS A 100 20.93 51.66 -27.23
C LYS A 100 19.84 51.89 -26.15
N LYS A 101 19.81 51.03 -25.11
CA LYS A 101 20.02 51.41 -23.69
C LYS A 101 20.23 50.19 -22.75
N THR A 102 21.47 50.03 -22.27
CA THR A 102 21.91 49.89 -20.87
C THR A 102 21.01 49.20 -19.82
N GLY A 103 21.49 48.11 -19.20
CA GLY A 103 20.84 47.46 -18.04
C GLY A 103 21.67 46.32 -17.41
N THR A 104 22.36 46.62 -16.31
CA THR A 104 23.24 45.81 -15.46
C THR A 104 22.91 44.30 -15.31
N LYS A 105 23.85 43.41 -15.66
CA LYS A 105 23.84 42.00 -15.19
C LYS A 105 24.39 41.93 -13.76
N LYS A 106 23.60 41.45 -12.79
CA LYS A 106 24.14 40.89 -11.53
C LYS A 106 24.45 39.41 -11.73
N SER A 107 25.68 39.00 -11.47
CA SER A 107 26.04 37.59 -11.33
C SER A 107 25.62 37.09 -9.95
N VAL A 108 24.83 36.01 -9.90
CA VAL A 108 24.65 35.20 -8.70
C VAL A 108 25.21 33.81 -9.01
N THR A 109 26.36 33.50 -8.42
CA THR A 109 27.04 32.22 -8.64
C THR A 109 26.27 31.10 -7.96
N ALA A 110 25.47 30.36 -8.74
CA ALA A 110 24.77 29.19 -8.23
C ALA A 110 25.77 28.14 -7.72
N LYS A 111 25.78 27.90 -6.41
CA LYS A 111 26.54 26.78 -5.82
C LYS A 111 26.02 25.47 -6.42
N LYS A 112 26.92 24.64 -6.96
CA LYS A 112 26.63 23.24 -7.28
C LYS A 112 26.38 22.46 -5.99
N THR A 113 25.13 22.45 -5.51
CA THR A 113 24.67 21.40 -4.62
C THR A 113 24.90 20.06 -5.32
N HIS A 114 25.70 19.20 -4.72
CA HIS A 114 25.88 17.85 -5.24
C HIS A 114 24.56 17.12 -5.05
N GLY A 115 23.96 16.66 -6.16
CA GLY A 115 22.74 15.86 -6.09
C GLY A 115 23.05 14.57 -5.34
N ARG A 116 22.38 14.34 -4.22
CA ARG A 116 22.31 13.00 -3.64
C ARG A 116 21.71 12.08 -4.71
N GLY A 117 22.37 10.96 -4.99
CA GLY A 117 21.78 9.92 -5.85
C GLY A 117 20.46 9.46 -5.25
N ALA A 118 19.47 9.16 -6.08
CA ALA A 118 18.20 8.61 -5.60
C ALA A 118 18.47 7.28 -4.87
N THR A 119 18.04 7.20 -3.62
CA THR A 119 18.00 5.95 -2.86
C THR A 119 16.99 4.99 -3.49
N LYS A 120 17.32 3.70 -3.51
CA LYS A 120 16.40 2.64 -3.96
C LYS A 120 15.60 2.18 -2.74
N ASN A 121 14.26 2.26 -2.81
CA ASN A 121 13.38 1.87 -1.72
C ASN A 121 12.61 0.59 -2.10
N TYR A 122 12.75 -0.47 -1.31
CA TYR A 122 11.85 -1.65 -1.28
C TYR A 122 11.90 -2.25 0.15
N ASP A 123 10.88 -3.01 0.54
CA ASP A 123 10.59 -3.48 1.91
C ASP A 123 11.62 -4.43 2.57
N ASP A 124 11.54 -4.75 3.89
CA ASP A 124 11.49 -3.90 5.12
C ASP A 124 11.14 -4.79 6.34
N GLY A 125 12.04 -4.85 7.32
CA GLY A 125 11.83 -5.60 8.58
C GLY A 125 10.89 -4.90 9.56
N ALA A 126 10.74 -3.58 9.46
CA ALA A 126 9.74 -2.76 10.14
C ALA A 126 8.48 -2.54 9.29
N GLY A 127 8.28 -3.33 8.22
CA GLY A 127 7.03 -3.38 7.46
C GLY A 127 5.88 -4.05 8.24
N ALA A 128 4.73 -4.18 7.59
CA ALA A 128 3.51 -4.73 8.19
C ALA A 128 3.70 -6.12 8.84
N GLY A 129 4.40 -7.03 8.16
CA GLY A 129 4.65 -8.39 8.68
C GLY A 129 5.55 -8.40 9.92
N GLY A 130 6.65 -7.64 9.90
CA GLY A 130 7.62 -7.67 10.99
C GLY A 130 7.19 -6.89 12.24
N SER A 131 6.50 -5.76 12.06
CA SER A 131 5.88 -5.01 13.16
C SER A 131 4.76 -5.81 13.85
N SER A 132 3.87 -6.43 13.07
CA SER A 132 2.82 -7.31 13.59
C SER A 132 3.38 -8.55 14.30
N ALA A 133 4.44 -9.16 13.74
CA ALA A 133 5.14 -10.28 14.36
C ALA A 133 5.78 -9.89 15.70
N ALA A 134 6.49 -8.75 15.77
CA ALA A 134 7.10 -8.27 17.02
C ALA A 134 6.04 -7.98 18.10
N TYR A 135 4.94 -7.33 17.71
CA TYR A 135 3.84 -6.95 18.60
C TYR A 135 3.11 -8.16 19.19
N HIS A 136 2.60 -9.07 18.36
CA HIS A 136 1.90 -10.24 18.85
C HIS A 136 2.82 -11.24 19.57
N LEU A 137 4.11 -11.32 19.18
CA LEU A 137 5.11 -12.07 19.93
C LEU A 137 5.27 -11.55 21.36
N ALA A 138 5.41 -10.23 21.55
CA ALA A 138 5.53 -9.63 22.86
C ALA A 138 4.29 -9.88 23.73
N GLN A 139 3.09 -9.78 23.14
CA GLN A 139 1.82 -10.07 23.82
C GLN A 139 1.75 -11.54 24.28
N TYR A 140 1.83 -12.50 23.36
CA TYR A 140 1.68 -13.93 23.70
C TYR A 140 2.82 -14.45 24.58
N ALA A 141 4.03 -13.89 24.48
CA ALA A 141 5.12 -14.24 25.38
C ALA A 141 4.86 -13.73 26.81
N ALA A 142 4.41 -12.48 26.97
CA ALA A 142 4.03 -11.94 28.28
C ALA A 142 2.87 -12.71 28.92
N GLU A 143 1.85 -13.09 28.14
CA GLU A 143 0.75 -13.95 28.58
C GLU A 143 1.23 -15.33 29.05
N ALA A 144 2.23 -15.90 28.37
CA ALA A 144 2.86 -17.17 28.73
C ALA A 144 3.90 -17.05 29.88
N GLY A 145 4.17 -15.84 30.40
CA GLY A 145 5.22 -15.59 31.39
C GLY A 145 6.66 -15.69 30.85
N ILE A 146 6.83 -15.67 29.53
CA ILE A 146 8.11 -15.78 28.84
C ILE A 146 8.68 -14.37 28.58
N SER A 147 9.83 -14.06 29.17
CA SER A 147 10.60 -12.85 28.82
C SER A 147 11.13 -12.96 27.38
N THR A 148 11.05 -11.89 26.58
CA THR A 148 11.57 -11.87 25.20
C THR A 148 12.38 -10.62 24.92
N ASN A 149 13.46 -10.77 24.15
CA ASN A 149 14.27 -9.66 23.65
C ASN A 149 14.10 -9.57 22.13
N ILE A 150 13.25 -8.66 21.67
CA ILE A 150 12.88 -8.55 20.25
C ILE A 150 13.73 -7.47 19.60
N THR A 151 14.39 -7.79 18.48
CA THR A 151 15.21 -6.84 17.71
C THR A 151 14.78 -6.84 16.26
N VAL A 152 14.41 -5.67 15.76
CA VAL A 152 13.90 -5.48 14.40
C VAL A 152 14.92 -4.64 13.61
N PHE A 153 15.52 -5.26 12.60
CA PHE A 153 16.43 -4.56 11.69
C PHE A 153 15.67 -4.04 10.47
N GLU A 154 15.92 -2.78 10.15
CA GLU A 154 15.25 -2.07 9.07
C GLU A 154 16.31 -1.30 8.27
N ARG A 155 16.39 -1.54 6.96
CA ARG A 155 17.36 -0.93 6.06
C ARG A 155 17.02 0.51 5.68
N ASN A 156 15.73 0.86 5.68
CA ASN A 156 15.24 2.22 5.44
C ASN A 156 15.42 3.13 6.67
N ASP A 157 15.14 4.43 6.52
CA ASP A 157 15.12 5.41 7.60
C ASP A 157 13.74 5.71 8.18
N TYR A 158 12.75 4.89 7.83
CA TYR A 158 11.36 4.96 8.28
C TYR A 158 10.82 3.58 8.68
N VAL A 159 9.61 3.56 9.24
CA VAL A 159 8.83 2.35 9.55
C VAL A 159 7.66 2.25 8.57
N GLY A 160 7.29 1.04 8.14
CA GLY A 160 6.06 0.76 7.40
C GLY A 160 6.20 0.08 6.03
N GLY A 161 7.40 -0.01 5.44
CA GLY A 161 7.59 -0.65 4.13
C GLY A 161 6.68 -0.07 3.03
N ARG A 162 5.87 -0.93 2.40
CA ARG A 162 4.83 -0.58 1.41
C ARG A 162 3.71 0.33 1.95
N THR A 163 3.69 0.71 3.23
CA THR A 163 2.87 1.84 3.71
C THR A 163 3.78 3.01 4.08
N THR A 164 3.68 4.10 3.32
CA THR A 164 4.38 5.37 3.52
C THR A 164 3.56 6.51 2.92
N THR A 165 3.76 7.72 3.42
CA THR A 165 3.05 8.92 2.95
C THR A 165 4.00 10.00 2.42
N VAL A 166 3.60 10.69 1.35
CA VAL A 166 4.17 11.98 0.95
C VAL A 166 3.40 13.14 1.59
N ASN A 167 4.06 14.29 1.75
CA ASN A 167 3.43 15.56 2.08
C ASN A 167 3.39 16.48 0.84
N PRO A 168 2.22 16.65 0.17
CA PRO A 168 2.06 17.58 -0.94
C PRO A 168 2.53 19.00 -0.57
N TRP A 169 3.25 19.65 -1.49
CA TRP A 169 3.90 20.97 -1.28
C TRP A 169 4.87 21.07 -0.07
N GLY A 170 5.15 19.95 0.62
CA GLY A 170 5.87 19.94 1.90
C GLY A 170 5.00 20.23 3.12
N ASP A 171 3.68 20.34 2.96
CA ASP A 171 2.74 20.60 4.06
C ASP A 171 2.49 19.31 4.87
N LYS A 172 2.99 19.29 6.11
CA LYS A 172 2.87 18.14 7.01
C LYS A 172 1.44 17.88 7.51
N SER A 173 0.51 18.81 7.33
CA SER A 173 -0.91 18.58 7.64
C SER A 173 -1.62 17.73 6.58
N ILE A 174 -1.03 17.62 5.38
CA ILE A 174 -1.57 16.83 4.27
C ILE A 174 -0.69 15.59 4.10
N ALA A 175 -1.24 14.40 4.32
CA ALA A 175 -0.56 13.12 4.10
C ALA A 175 -1.27 12.33 2.99
N VAL A 176 -0.52 11.88 1.99
CA VAL A 176 -1.04 11.08 0.85
C VAL A 176 -0.25 9.78 0.76
N GLU A 177 -0.96 8.65 0.78
CA GLU A 177 -0.38 7.30 0.74
C GLU A 177 0.34 7.02 -0.59
N LEU A 178 1.42 6.25 -0.51
CA LEU A 178 2.24 5.84 -1.66
C LEU A 178 2.13 4.35 -2.00
N GLY A 179 1.44 3.55 -1.18
CA GLY A 179 1.28 2.11 -1.35
C GLY A 179 -0.01 1.60 -0.71
N GLY A 180 0.08 0.84 0.38
CA GLY A 180 -1.06 0.27 1.11
C GLY A 180 -1.98 1.34 1.71
N SER A 181 -2.90 1.84 0.89
CA SER A 181 -3.62 3.09 1.13
C SER A 181 -4.93 2.94 1.89
N ILE A 182 -5.55 1.76 1.87
CA ILE A 182 -6.77 1.44 2.62
C ILE A 182 -6.68 0.07 3.29
N PHE A 183 -7.46 -0.09 4.36
CA PHE A 183 -7.87 -1.38 4.92
C PHE A 183 -9.39 -1.35 5.13
N VAL A 184 -10.03 -2.51 5.28
CA VAL A 184 -11.49 -2.63 5.47
C VAL A 184 -11.83 -3.24 6.83
N GLN A 185 -13.09 -3.09 7.28
CA GLN A 185 -13.60 -3.65 8.54
C GLN A 185 -13.27 -5.14 8.77
N ILE A 186 -13.11 -5.93 7.70
CA ILE A 186 -12.81 -7.37 7.79
C ILE A 186 -11.32 -7.68 8.04
N ASN A 187 -10.43 -6.69 7.91
CA ASN A 187 -9.02 -6.81 8.27
C ASN A 187 -8.84 -6.65 9.81
N GLN A 188 -9.36 -7.61 10.58
CA GLN A 188 -9.49 -7.51 12.04
C GLN A 188 -8.22 -7.04 12.76
N ILE A 189 -7.02 -7.49 12.35
CA ILE A 189 -5.74 -7.09 12.96
C ILE A 189 -5.50 -5.58 12.81
N MET A 190 -5.75 -5.02 11.63
CA MET A 190 -5.58 -3.57 11.36
C MET A 190 -6.61 -2.73 12.13
N VAL A 191 -7.86 -3.21 12.20
CA VAL A 191 -8.96 -2.53 12.89
C VAL A 191 -8.74 -2.53 14.41
N LYS A 192 -8.44 -3.69 15.02
CA LYS A 192 -8.15 -3.80 16.45
C LYS A 192 -6.94 -2.95 16.85
N ALA A 193 -5.88 -2.95 16.03
CA ALA A 193 -4.70 -2.11 16.28
C ALA A 193 -5.01 -0.61 16.14
N MET A 194 -5.82 -0.20 15.17
CA MET A 194 -6.31 1.19 15.07
C MET A 194 -7.07 1.61 16.34
N GLU A 195 -7.97 0.76 16.83
CA GLU A 195 -8.80 1.00 18.01
C GLU A 195 -7.96 1.05 19.30
N GLU A 196 -7.11 0.04 19.54
CA GLU A 196 -6.24 -0.07 20.72
C GLU A 196 -5.23 1.10 20.80
N PHE A 197 -4.70 1.53 19.66
CA PHE A 197 -3.78 2.66 19.58
C PHE A 197 -4.46 4.02 19.48
N ASN A 198 -5.80 4.07 19.52
CA ASN A 198 -6.63 5.28 19.41
C ASN A 198 -6.29 6.14 18.18
N LEU A 199 -6.05 5.48 17.04
CA LEU A 199 -5.70 6.12 15.78
C LEU A 199 -6.97 6.58 15.03
N SER A 200 -7.08 7.88 14.77
CA SER A 200 -8.24 8.44 14.06
C SER A 200 -8.24 8.12 12.55
N THR A 201 -9.41 7.83 11.98
CA THR A 201 -9.59 7.65 10.54
C THR A 201 -9.54 8.98 9.78
N ALA A 202 -8.97 8.99 8.57
CA ALA A 202 -8.92 10.16 7.69
C ALA A 202 -10.31 10.52 7.12
N GLY A 203 -10.94 11.57 7.63
CA GLY A 203 -12.25 12.06 7.17
C GLY A 203 -12.14 13.17 6.12
N ASN A 204 -11.86 12.84 4.86
CA ASN A 204 -11.66 13.81 3.76
C ASN A 204 -12.71 13.69 2.64
N ASP A 205 -13.99 13.87 2.99
CA ASP A 205 -15.09 13.97 2.02
C ASP A 205 -15.12 15.38 1.38
N LEU A 206 -14.20 15.62 0.45
CA LEU A 206 -14.14 16.84 -0.36
C LEU A 206 -15.33 16.90 -1.35
N ALA A 207 -15.88 15.75 -1.73
CA ALA A 207 -17.02 15.60 -2.64
C ALA A 207 -18.28 16.25 -2.07
N THR A 208 -18.70 15.87 -0.87
CA THR A 208 -19.75 16.55 -0.10
C THR A 208 -19.39 18.01 0.16
N THR A 209 -18.15 18.30 0.57
CA THR A 209 -17.71 19.67 0.91
C THR A 209 -17.82 20.66 -0.27
N PHE A 210 -17.59 20.21 -1.50
CA PHE A 210 -17.61 21.06 -2.70
C PHE A 210 -18.77 20.77 -3.67
N GLY A 211 -19.72 19.91 -3.30
CA GLY A 211 -20.88 19.56 -4.13
C GLY A 211 -20.49 18.90 -5.46
N MET A 212 -19.43 18.10 -5.47
CA MET A 212 -18.91 17.40 -6.64
C MET A 212 -19.12 15.88 -6.51
N PRO A 213 -19.16 15.12 -7.62
CA PRO A 213 -19.27 13.66 -7.55
C PRO A 213 -18.07 13.06 -6.80
N ASP A 214 -18.32 11.97 -6.08
CA ASP A 214 -17.28 11.28 -5.32
C ASP A 214 -16.42 10.43 -6.27
N LEU A 215 -17.01 9.37 -6.82
CA LEU A 215 -16.35 8.40 -7.67
C LEU A 215 -16.90 8.46 -9.11
N GLY A 216 -15.99 8.46 -10.09
CA GLY A 216 -16.29 8.16 -11.49
C GLY A 216 -15.33 7.14 -12.09
N ILE A 217 -15.84 6.33 -13.02
CA ILE A 217 -15.06 5.32 -13.74
C ILE A 217 -14.93 5.75 -15.20
N TRP A 218 -13.69 5.99 -15.64
CA TRP A 218 -13.33 6.47 -16.96
C TRP A 218 -12.83 5.32 -17.85
N ASN A 219 -13.42 5.15 -19.04
CA ASN A 219 -12.99 4.12 -20.01
C ASN A 219 -11.99 4.64 -21.07
N GLY A 220 -11.56 5.90 -21.00
CA GLY A 220 -10.73 6.53 -22.03
C GLY A 220 -11.50 7.41 -23.03
N GLN A 221 -12.84 7.33 -23.05
CA GLN A 221 -13.73 8.09 -23.93
C GLN A 221 -14.86 8.79 -23.16
N GLU A 222 -15.43 8.12 -22.16
CA GLU A 222 -16.52 8.62 -21.32
C GLU A 222 -16.42 8.10 -19.87
N PHE A 223 -17.17 8.72 -18.96
CA PHE A 223 -17.44 8.18 -17.64
C PHE A 223 -18.60 7.18 -17.72
N VAL A 224 -18.32 5.87 -17.63
CA VAL A 224 -19.35 4.81 -17.70
C VAL A 224 -20.26 4.79 -16.47
N ILE A 225 -19.72 5.23 -15.32
CA ILE A 225 -20.43 5.46 -14.07
C ILE A 225 -19.89 6.74 -13.41
N VAL A 226 -20.80 7.50 -12.78
CA VAL A 226 -20.51 8.59 -11.85
C VAL A 226 -21.49 8.47 -10.68
N THR A 227 -20.97 8.42 -9.46
CA THR A 227 -21.74 8.36 -8.20
C THR A 227 -21.59 9.65 -7.39
N GLN A 228 -22.62 10.00 -6.62
CA GLN A 228 -22.54 11.11 -5.67
C GLN A 228 -22.01 10.63 -4.32
N ALA A 229 -21.55 11.56 -3.47
CA ALA A 229 -21.21 11.25 -2.08
C ALA A 229 -22.47 10.83 -1.29
N GLY A 230 -22.32 9.82 -0.43
CA GLY A 230 -23.41 9.25 0.38
C GLY A 230 -24.25 8.17 -0.31
N ASP A 231 -25.15 7.53 0.45
CA ASP A 231 -25.96 6.41 -0.04
C ASP A 231 -27.13 6.85 -0.94
N SER A 232 -26.81 7.12 -2.20
CA SER A 232 -27.76 7.51 -3.25
C SER A 232 -28.57 6.32 -3.76
N TRP A 233 -29.86 6.28 -3.40
CA TRP A 233 -30.81 5.29 -3.94
C TRP A 233 -30.96 5.39 -5.47
N TRP A 234 -30.77 6.59 -6.04
CA TRP A 234 -30.72 6.81 -7.49
C TRP A 234 -29.53 6.11 -8.13
N ASP A 235 -28.37 6.09 -7.47
CA ASP A 235 -27.18 5.42 -8.02
C ASP A 235 -27.33 3.90 -7.92
N LYS A 236 -27.92 3.38 -6.84
CA LYS A 236 -28.39 1.98 -6.76
C LYS A 236 -29.36 1.63 -7.89
N ALA A 237 -30.29 2.52 -8.23
CA ALA A 237 -31.23 2.31 -9.35
C ALA A 237 -30.54 2.35 -10.73
N LYS A 238 -29.58 3.25 -10.96
CA LYS A 238 -28.74 3.29 -12.19
C LYS A 238 -27.95 1.99 -12.36
N LEU A 239 -27.31 1.50 -11.28
CA LEU A 239 -26.56 0.25 -11.28
C LEU A 239 -27.46 -0.94 -11.62
N LEU A 240 -28.65 -1.03 -11.02
CA LEU A 240 -29.63 -2.07 -11.33
C LEU A 240 -30.14 -1.98 -12.78
N TRP A 241 -30.32 -0.78 -13.33
CA TRP A 241 -30.74 -0.60 -14.72
C TRP A 241 -29.65 -0.94 -15.74
N ARG A 242 -28.40 -0.54 -15.51
CA ARG A 242 -27.27 -0.81 -16.44
C ARG A 242 -26.74 -2.24 -16.35
N TYR A 243 -26.76 -2.86 -15.17
CA TYR A 243 -26.09 -4.14 -14.90
C TYR A 243 -27.02 -5.27 -14.45
N GLY A 244 -28.32 -5.00 -14.31
CA GLY A 244 -29.31 -5.99 -13.85
C GLY A 244 -28.93 -6.56 -12.48
N THR A 245 -28.98 -7.89 -12.36
CA THR A 245 -28.66 -8.59 -11.10
C THR A 245 -27.17 -8.85 -10.87
N ALA A 246 -26.27 -8.47 -11.80
CA ALA A 246 -24.83 -8.72 -11.68
C ALA A 246 -24.19 -8.22 -10.36
N PRO A 247 -24.54 -7.04 -9.80
CA PRO A 247 -24.03 -6.61 -8.49
C PRO A 247 -24.43 -7.54 -7.35
N LEU A 248 -25.65 -8.11 -7.38
CA LEU A 248 -26.17 -9.02 -6.35
C LEU A 248 -25.47 -10.39 -6.41
N TRP A 249 -25.26 -10.92 -7.61
CA TRP A 249 -24.52 -12.16 -7.81
C TRP A 249 -23.04 -12.01 -7.46
N THR A 250 -22.40 -10.90 -7.85
CA THR A 250 -21.01 -10.60 -7.47
C THR A 250 -20.84 -10.47 -5.96
N ASN A 251 -21.77 -9.82 -5.25
CA ASN A 251 -21.74 -9.74 -3.79
C ASN A 251 -21.89 -11.13 -3.11
N ARG A 252 -22.73 -12.02 -3.67
CA ARG A 252 -22.82 -13.42 -3.20
C ARG A 252 -21.53 -14.20 -3.46
N LEU A 253 -20.95 -14.07 -4.65
CA LEU A 253 -19.71 -14.73 -5.04
C LEU A 253 -18.52 -14.28 -4.18
N MET A 254 -18.38 -12.96 -3.98
CA MET A 254 -17.39 -12.35 -3.10
C MET A 254 -17.52 -12.87 -1.67
N LYS A 255 -18.75 -12.88 -1.10
CA LYS A 255 -18.96 -13.41 0.26
C LYS A 255 -18.63 -14.89 0.38
N SER A 256 -18.84 -15.69 -0.66
CA SER A 256 -18.43 -17.10 -0.69
C SER A 256 -16.90 -17.24 -0.69
N ALA A 257 -16.21 -16.56 -1.61
CA ALA A 257 -14.75 -16.63 -1.73
C ALA A 257 -14.01 -16.05 -0.51
N VAL A 258 -14.42 -14.87 -0.04
CA VAL A 258 -13.85 -14.21 1.14
C VAL A 258 -14.21 -14.96 2.43
N GLY A 259 -15.40 -15.56 2.52
CA GLY A 259 -15.77 -16.44 3.63
C GLY A 259 -14.88 -17.68 3.74
N ARG A 260 -14.60 -18.35 2.62
CA ARG A 260 -13.63 -19.46 2.55
C ARG A 260 -12.21 -19.01 2.93
N PHE A 261 -11.78 -17.85 2.43
CA PHE A 261 -10.48 -17.26 2.77
C PHE A 261 -10.34 -16.97 4.27
N LEU A 262 -11.34 -16.38 4.91
CA LEU A 262 -11.32 -16.15 6.36
C LEU A 262 -11.35 -17.47 7.15
N GLY A 263 -12.06 -18.49 6.64
CA GLY A 263 -12.10 -19.83 7.22
C GLY A 263 -10.75 -20.54 7.36
N MET A 264 -9.66 -20.08 6.70
CA MET A 264 -8.31 -20.62 6.96
C MET A 264 -7.68 -20.10 8.26
N TYR A 265 -8.27 -19.09 8.91
CA TYR A 265 -7.76 -18.48 10.14
C TYR A 265 -8.59 -18.83 11.39
N GLU A 266 -9.66 -19.60 11.22
CA GLU A 266 -10.57 -20.02 12.30
C GLU A 266 -10.29 -21.47 12.73
N GLU A 267 -10.63 -21.83 13.97
CA GLU A 267 -10.59 -23.24 14.41
C GLU A 267 -11.68 -24.07 13.70
N PRO A 268 -11.45 -25.37 13.41
CA PRO A 268 -10.24 -26.16 13.67
C PRO A 268 -9.26 -26.16 12.47
N VAL A 269 -9.36 -25.21 11.54
CA VAL A 269 -8.55 -25.15 10.31
C VAL A 269 -7.20 -24.50 10.58
N PHE A 270 -7.19 -23.46 11.41
CA PHE A 270 -5.97 -22.87 11.96
C PHE A 270 -5.54 -23.59 13.25
N PRO A 271 -4.23 -23.78 13.52
CA PRO A 271 -3.07 -23.45 12.68
C PRO A 271 -2.72 -24.56 11.67
N TRP A 272 -2.68 -24.20 10.39
CA TRP A 272 -2.26 -25.08 9.29
C TRP A 272 -0.75 -25.08 9.07
N LYS A 273 -0.23 -26.17 8.48
CA LYS A 273 1.21 -26.38 8.20
C LYS A 273 1.61 -26.21 6.74
N SER A 274 0.63 -26.18 5.83
CA SER A 274 0.81 -26.06 4.39
C SER A 274 -0.28 -25.15 3.85
N LEU A 275 0.13 -24.13 3.08
CA LEU A 275 -0.81 -23.21 2.44
C LEU A 275 -1.61 -23.91 1.34
N SER A 276 -0.99 -24.86 0.62
CA SER A 276 -1.66 -25.65 -0.42
C SER A 276 -2.79 -26.50 0.16
N ASP A 277 -2.49 -27.26 1.22
CA ASP A 277 -3.43 -28.18 1.87
C ASP A 277 -4.64 -27.42 2.42
N VAL A 278 -4.43 -26.24 3.03
CA VAL A 278 -5.55 -25.43 3.55
C VAL A 278 -6.36 -24.76 2.45
N VAL A 279 -5.73 -24.29 1.37
CA VAL A 279 -6.41 -23.73 0.18
C VAL A 279 -7.26 -24.80 -0.52
N GLU A 280 -6.84 -26.07 -0.50
CA GLU A 280 -7.69 -27.20 -0.90
C GLU A 280 -8.81 -27.45 0.11
N GLN A 281 -8.49 -27.59 1.40
CA GLN A 281 -9.45 -27.88 2.49
C GLN A 281 -10.62 -26.88 2.57
N VAL A 282 -10.36 -25.58 2.43
CA VAL A 282 -11.42 -24.54 2.44
C VAL A 282 -12.03 -24.29 1.06
N GLY A 283 -11.65 -25.04 0.03
CA GLY A 283 -12.24 -25.00 -1.30
C GLY A 283 -11.92 -23.73 -2.08
N LEU A 284 -10.66 -23.27 -2.05
CA LEU A 284 -10.19 -22.08 -2.76
C LEU A 284 -9.42 -22.39 -4.06
N LEU A 285 -8.96 -23.64 -4.27
CA LEU A 285 -8.14 -24.01 -5.44
C LEU A 285 -8.66 -23.47 -6.78
N GLU A 286 -9.96 -23.61 -7.07
CA GLU A 286 -10.59 -23.10 -8.29
C GLU A 286 -10.43 -21.58 -8.44
N VAL A 287 -10.76 -20.82 -7.39
CA VAL A 287 -10.78 -19.36 -7.39
C VAL A 287 -9.36 -18.76 -7.28
N THR A 288 -8.36 -19.54 -6.90
CA THR A 288 -6.93 -19.19 -7.05
C THR A 288 -6.31 -19.66 -8.38
N GLY A 289 -6.86 -20.71 -9.00
CA GLY A 289 -6.29 -21.37 -10.18
C GLY A 289 -6.71 -20.83 -11.54
N VAL A 290 -7.66 -19.88 -11.59
CA VAL A 290 -8.14 -19.24 -12.83
C VAL A 290 -8.09 -17.71 -12.72
N THR A 291 -8.09 -17.03 -13.87
CA THR A 291 -8.09 -15.56 -13.92
C THR A 291 -9.42 -14.99 -13.40
N GLY A 292 -9.42 -13.72 -12.99
CA GLY A 292 -10.62 -12.99 -12.59
C GLY A 292 -11.70 -13.02 -13.66
N GLU A 293 -11.32 -12.84 -14.93
CA GLU A 293 -12.20 -12.92 -16.10
C GLU A 293 -12.86 -14.30 -16.21
N GLN A 294 -12.07 -15.37 -16.14
CA GLN A 294 -12.55 -16.76 -16.19
C GLN A 294 -13.49 -17.07 -15.00
N TYR A 295 -13.11 -16.67 -13.79
CA TYR A 295 -13.90 -16.92 -12.58
C TYR A 295 -15.25 -16.20 -12.62
N LEU A 296 -15.27 -14.94 -13.06
CA LEU A 296 -16.48 -14.14 -13.23
C LEU A 296 -17.39 -14.73 -14.32
N GLN A 297 -16.82 -15.14 -15.45
CA GLN A 297 -17.58 -15.76 -16.55
C GLN A 297 -18.19 -17.10 -16.13
N ALA A 298 -17.43 -17.98 -15.47
CA ALA A 298 -17.91 -19.27 -14.96
C ALA A 298 -19.06 -19.11 -13.95
N ASN A 299 -19.03 -18.05 -13.15
CA ASN A 299 -20.08 -17.73 -12.17
C ASN A 299 -21.18 -16.80 -12.72
N GLY A 300 -21.28 -16.63 -14.05
CA GLY A 300 -22.38 -15.94 -14.72
C GLY A 300 -22.41 -14.41 -14.53
N ILE A 301 -21.29 -13.80 -14.12
CA ILE A 301 -21.21 -12.35 -13.96
C ILE A 301 -21.04 -11.69 -15.34
N ASN A 302 -21.96 -10.79 -15.67
CA ASN A 302 -22.05 -10.17 -16.99
C ASN A 302 -20.78 -9.38 -17.37
N GLU A 303 -20.31 -9.56 -18.62
CA GLU A 303 -19.10 -8.93 -19.16
C GLU A 303 -19.06 -7.41 -18.97
N ILE A 304 -20.18 -6.70 -19.13
CA ILE A 304 -20.24 -5.24 -18.99
C ILE A 304 -20.01 -4.84 -17.52
N PHE A 305 -20.58 -5.56 -16.55
CA PHE A 305 -20.33 -5.29 -15.12
C PHE A 305 -18.89 -5.64 -14.73
N SER A 306 -18.38 -6.78 -15.22
CA SER A 306 -16.98 -7.18 -15.04
C SER A 306 -16.02 -6.13 -15.59
N ARG A 307 -16.19 -5.73 -16.85
CA ARG A 307 -15.33 -4.78 -17.58
C ARG A 307 -15.49 -3.34 -17.11
N GLU A 308 -16.64 -2.92 -16.61
CA GLU A 308 -16.82 -1.53 -16.14
C GLU A 308 -16.52 -1.36 -14.64
N ILE A 309 -16.98 -2.26 -13.78
CA ILE A 309 -16.89 -2.09 -12.32
C ILE A 309 -15.72 -2.88 -11.74
N ILE A 310 -15.71 -4.20 -11.94
CA ILE A 310 -14.76 -5.08 -11.24
C ILE A 310 -13.33 -4.83 -11.75
N GLN A 311 -13.18 -4.69 -13.06
CA GLN A 311 -11.95 -4.31 -13.74
C GLN A 311 -11.43 -2.92 -13.33
N ALA A 312 -12.29 -1.97 -12.96
CA ALA A 312 -11.83 -0.71 -12.37
C ALA A 312 -11.27 -0.92 -10.95
N SER A 313 -11.91 -1.80 -10.16
CA SER A 313 -11.47 -2.14 -8.80
C SER A 313 -10.14 -2.90 -8.77
N THR A 314 -9.92 -3.89 -9.65
CA THR A 314 -8.63 -4.61 -9.73
C THR A 314 -7.48 -3.69 -10.16
N ARG A 315 -7.76 -2.69 -11.00
CA ARG A 315 -6.79 -1.70 -11.45
C ARG A 315 -6.39 -0.69 -10.38
N VAL A 316 -7.28 -0.32 -9.45
CA VAL A 316 -6.92 0.59 -8.35
C VAL A 316 -6.27 -0.13 -7.17
N ASN A 317 -6.68 -1.36 -6.86
CA ASN A 317 -6.13 -2.10 -5.71
C ASN A 317 -4.82 -2.84 -6.05
N TYR A 318 -4.71 -3.44 -7.24
CA TYR A 318 -3.59 -4.33 -7.62
C TYR A 318 -2.92 -3.94 -8.95
N ALA A 319 -3.30 -2.81 -9.56
CA ALA A 319 -2.82 -2.35 -10.87
C ALA A 319 -3.00 -3.36 -12.03
N SER A 320 -3.81 -4.40 -11.84
CA SER A 320 -3.91 -5.57 -12.73
C SER A 320 -5.28 -5.67 -13.42
N ASN A 321 -5.30 -6.36 -14.57
CA ASN A 321 -6.51 -6.59 -15.36
C ASN A 321 -7.11 -7.98 -15.08
N LEU A 322 -8.42 -8.13 -15.34
CA LEU A 322 -9.16 -9.37 -15.08
C LEU A 322 -8.57 -10.61 -15.77
N ALA A 323 -7.89 -10.42 -16.91
CA ALA A 323 -7.19 -11.48 -17.64
C ALA A 323 -5.85 -11.92 -17.02
N TYR A 324 -5.37 -11.27 -15.95
CA TYR A 324 -4.06 -11.53 -15.33
C TYR A 324 -4.10 -11.70 -13.80
N ILE A 325 -4.98 -10.96 -13.11
CA ILE A 325 -5.27 -11.16 -11.68
C ILE A 325 -6.08 -12.44 -11.49
N HIS A 326 -5.93 -13.14 -10.36
CA HIS A 326 -6.67 -14.38 -10.10
C HIS A 326 -8.06 -14.12 -9.47
N GLY A 327 -8.95 -15.12 -9.51
CA GLY A 327 -10.33 -15.01 -9.03
C GLY A 327 -10.46 -14.53 -7.58
N LEU A 328 -9.59 -14.98 -6.66
CA LEU A 328 -9.68 -14.63 -5.24
C LEU A 328 -9.34 -13.15 -5.00
N GLU A 329 -8.24 -12.63 -5.55
CA GLU A 329 -7.95 -11.18 -5.48
C GLU A 329 -9.04 -10.35 -6.18
N THR A 330 -9.61 -10.86 -7.28
CA THR A 330 -10.78 -10.24 -7.94
C THR A 330 -11.98 -10.13 -7.00
N MET A 331 -12.20 -11.11 -6.13
CA MET A 331 -13.26 -11.06 -5.11
C MET A 331 -12.90 -10.17 -3.92
N VAL A 332 -11.63 -10.12 -3.49
CA VAL A 332 -11.14 -9.16 -2.48
C VAL A 332 -11.34 -7.71 -2.96
N CYS A 333 -11.12 -7.43 -4.25
CA CYS A 333 -11.42 -6.14 -4.87
C CYS A 333 -12.91 -5.74 -4.80
N MET A 334 -13.82 -6.67 -4.48
CA MET A 334 -15.26 -6.41 -4.30
C MET A 334 -15.67 -6.42 -2.81
N ALA A 335 -14.73 -6.65 -1.89
CA ALA A 335 -14.94 -6.66 -0.44
C ALA A 335 -14.66 -5.29 0.22
N THR A 336 -14.78 -4.19 -0.53
CA THR A 336 -14.42 -2.81 -0.15
C THR A 336 -15.32 -2.15 0.90
N ASN A 337 -16.24 -2.88 1.52
CA ASN A 337 -17.18 -2.33 2.48
C ASN A 337 -16.48 -1.90 3.78
N GLY A 338 -16.62 -0.62 4.15
CA GLY A 338 -15.93 -0.05 5.31
C GLY A 338 -14.44 0.18 5.06
N ALA A 339 -14.08 0.59 3.84
CA ALA A 339 -12.72 1.04 3.53
C ALA A 339 -12.35 2.29 4.35
N MET A 340 -11.18 2.23 4.99
CA MET A 340 -10.65 3.22 5.92
C MET A 340 -9.16 3.45 5.69
N GLN A 341 -8.69 4.62 6.12
CA GLN A 341 -7.29 5.03 6.16
C GLN A 341 -7.06 5.76 7.49
N ILE A 342 -5.86 5.65 8.08
CA ILE A 342 -5.47 6.43 9.26
C ILE A 342 -5.11 7.87 8.88
N SER A 343 -5.61 8.84 9.66
CA SER A 343 -5.25 10.25 9.55
C SER A 343 -3.75 10.44 9.80
N GLY A 344 -3.02 10.97 8.81
CA GLY A 344 -1.56 11.10 8.84
C GLY A 344 -0.77 9.89 8.30
N GLY A 345 -1.45 8.78 8.00
CA GLY A 345 -0.89 7.64 7.26
C GLY A 345 -1.02 6.29 7.98
N ASN A 346 -1.29 5.23 7.21
CA ASN A 346 -1.48 3.85 7.69
C ASN A 346 -0.24 3.26 8.37
N TRP A 347 0.95 3.73 7.99
CA TRP A 347 2.25 3.34 8.58
C TRP A 347 2.32 3.51 10.11
N GLN A 348 1.48 4.40 10.67
CA GLN A 348 1.40 4.64 12.12
C GLN A 348 0.97 3.40 12.91
N ILE A 349 0.15 2.50 12.32
CA ILE A 349 -0.22 1.22 12.95
C ILE A 349 1.04 0.40 13.25
N PHE A 350 1.95 0.29 12.28
CA PHE A 350 3.18 -0.48 12.38
C PHE A 350 4.22 0.18 13.30
N ALA A 351 4.27 1.51 13.33
CA ALA A 351 5.07 2.26 14.29
C ALA A 351 4.57 2.09 15.73
N HIS A 352 3.24 2.04 15.95
CA HIS A 352 2.67 1.78 17.26
C HIS A 352 2.83 0.31 17.70
N MET A 353 2.67 -0.66 16.79
CA MET A 353 2.97 -2.08 17.03
C MET A 353 4.41 -2.28 17.54
N LEU A 354 5.40 -1.71 16.85
CA LEU A 354 6.82 -1.78 17.27
C LEU A 354 7.03 -1.10 18.63
N LYS A 355 6.43 0.06 18.88
CA LYS A 355 6.52 0.76 20.16
C LYS A 355 5.91 -0.04 21.32
N ALA A 356 4.74 -0.66 21.11
CA ALA A 356 4.05 -1.48 22.11
C ALA A 356 4.77 -2.82 22.36
N SER A 357 5.46 -3.38 21.36
CA SER A 357 6.31 -4.57 21.51
C SER A 357 7.59 -4.35 22.32
N HIS A 358 7.92 -3.10 22.65
CA HIS A 358 9.21 -2.69 23.24
C HIS A 358 10.46 -3.15 22.45
N ALA A 359 10.32 -3.45 21.15
CA ALA A 359 11.41 -3.97 20.34
C ALA A 359 12.55 -2.98 20.09
N ASN A 360 13.77 -3.50 20.08
CA ASN A 360 14.99 -2.78 19.71
C ASN A 360 14.99 -2.55 18.19
N LEU A 361 14.58 -1.36 17.74
CA LEU A 361 14.45 -1.00 16.34
C LEU A 361 15.75 -0.40 15.76
N HIS A 362 16.38 -1.12 14.84
CA HIS A 362 17.60 -0.71 14.14
C HIS A 362 17.30 -0.25 12.71
N LEU A 363 16.78 0.98 12.57
CA LEU A 363 16.68 1.68 11.28
C LEU A 363 18.06 1.86 10.62
N ASN A 364 18.09 2.04 9.29
CA ASN A 364 19.29 2.23 8.46
C ASN A 364 20.27 1.04 8.52
N THR A 365 19.80 -0.18 8.80
CA THR A 365 20.64 -1.36 9.04
C THR A 365 20.19 -2.53 8.17
N THR A 366 20.97 -2.84 7.14
CA THR A 366 20.75 -3.97 6.22
C THR A 366 21.38 -5.24 6.81
N VAL A 367 20.83 -6.42 6.54
CA VAL A 367 21.26 -7.69 7.17
C VAL A 367 21.76 -8.69 6.14
N SER A 368 23.09 -8.92 6.09
CA SER A 368 23.76 -9.62 5.00
C SER A 368 24.00 -11.13 5.19
N GLN A 369 23.85 -11.65 6.41
CA GLN A 369 24.04 -13.09 6.63
C GLN A 369 23.22 -13.63 7.81
N ILE A 370 22.68 -14.83 7.64
CA ILE A 370 22.28 -15.76 8.71
C ILE A 370 23.25 -16.95 8.70
N SER A 371 23.77 -17.33 9.86
CA SER A 371 24.34 -18.67 10.04
C SER A 371 23.76 -19.35 11.27
N ARG A 372 23.10 -20.48 11.08
CA ARG A 372 22.67 -21.36 12.18
C ARG A 372 23.89 -22.00 12.83
N GLN A 373 23.87 -22.04 14.16
CA GLN A 373 24.97 -22.48 15.02
C GLN A 373 24.74 -23.93 15.50
N GLN A 374 25.80 -24.58 15.98
CA GLN A 374 25.75 -25.99 16.39
C GLN A 374 24.86 -26.25 17.62
N ASN A 375 24.74 -25.26 18.52
CA ASN A 375 23.83 -25.25 19.66
C ASN A 375 22.36 -24.95 19.27
N GLY A 376 22.06 -24.71 17.99
CA GLY A 376 20.72 -24.49 17.47
C GLY A 376 20.33 -23.03 17.25
N THR A 377 21.05 -22.08 17.87
CA THR A 377 20.82 -20.62 17.72
C THR A 377 21.33 -20.12 16.36
N TYR A 378 21.26 -18.81 16.11
CA TYR A 378 21.65 -18.17 14.86
C TYR A 378 22.59 -16.98 15.13
N SER A 379 23.57 -16.79 14.25
CA SER A 379 24.32 -15.54 14.13
C SER A 379 23.79 -14.74 12.95
N LEU A 380 23.36 -13.51 13.20
CA LEU A 380 23.12 -12.49 12.18
C LEU A 380 24.38 -11.67 11.98
N THR A 381 24.69 -11.30 10.74
CA THR A 381 25.62 -10.20 10.41
C THR A 381 24.85 -9.08 9.72
N SER A 382 24.98 -7.85 10.21
CA SER A 382 24.30 -6.67 9.67
C SER A 382 25.23 -5.47 9.54
N ARG A 383 24.86 -4.51 8.68
CA ARG A 383 25.65 -3.33 8.37
C ARG A 383 24.78 -2.07 8.44
N SER A 384 25.15 -1.15 9.33
CA SER A 384 24.53 0.17 9.44
C SER A 384 25.01 1.06 8.29
N THR A 385 24.09 1.58 7.48
CA THR A 385 24.40 2.51 6.37
C THR A 385 24.80 3.90 6.87
N LYS A 386 24.45 4.25 8.12
CA LYS A 386 24.82 5.52 8.78
C LYS A 386 26.29 5.56 9.22
N THR A 387 26.83 4.44 9.68
CA THR A 387 28.20 4.33 10.23
C THR A 387 29.14 3.51 9.35
N ASN A 388 28.60 2.77 8.38
CA ASN A 388 29.29 1.74 7.59
C ASN A 388 30.00 0.69 8.46
N THR A 389 29.52 0.48 9.69
CA THR A 389 30.01 -0.56 10.60
C THR A 389 29.22 -1.84 10.41
N GLU A 390 29.94 -2.95 10.36
CA GLU A 390 29.37 -4.29 10.36
C GLU A 390 29.37 -4.86 11.79
N GLN A 391 28.30 -5.56 12.16
CA GLN A 391 28.12 -6.14 13.48
C GLN A 391 27.49 -7.54 13.34
N THR A 392 28.11 -8.52 14.00
CA THR A 392 27.54 -9.86 14.19
C THR A 392 26.90 -9.94 15.57
N THR A 393 25.68 -10.49 15.66
CA THR A 393 24.92 -10.67 16.91
C THR A 393 24.22 -12.02 16.92
N LEU A 394 23.99 -12.58 18.11
CA LEU A 394 23.40 -13.90 18.31
C LEU A 394 21.92 -13.80 18.66
N PHE A 395 21.11 -14.72 18.12
CA PHE A 395 19.67 -14.80 18.30
C PHE A 395 19.19 -16.24 18.32
N ASP A 396 18.06 -16.51 18.94
CA ASP A 396 17.54 -17.87 19.14
C ASP A 396 16.60 -18.30 18.02
N ASP A 397 15.77 -17.37 17.55
CA ASP A 397 14.87 -17.56 16.40
C ASP A 397 14.96 -16.38 15.42
N ILE A 398 14.68 -16.65 14.15
CA ILE A 398 14.61 -15.63 13.10
C ILE A 398 13.26 -15.74 12.37
N ILE A 399 12.54 -14.61 12.32
CA ILE A 399 11.30 -14.41 11.57
C ILE A 399 11.64 -13.57 10.33
N LEU A 400 11.83 -14.20 9.18
CA LEU A 400 12.10 -13.50 7.93
C LEU A 400 10.82 -12.84 7.38
N ALA A 401 10.58 -11.57 7.72
CA ALA A 401 9.39 -10.82 7.31
C ALA A 401 9.53 -10.08 5.96
N ALA A 402 10.49 -10.47 5.12
CA ALA A 402 10.71 -9.92 3.78
C ALA A 402 10.71 -11.06 2.73
N PRO A 403 10.30 -10.81 1.48
CA PRO A 403 10.24 -11.85 0.44
C PRO A 403 11.66 -12.32 0.06
N LEU A 404 12.02 -13.52 0.54
CA LEU A 404 13.36 -14.12 0.54
C LEU A 404 14.11 -13.97 -0.80
N GLN A 405 13.41 -14.18 -1.92
CA GLN A 405 13.95 -14.17 -3.27
C GLN A 405 14.68 -12.86 -3.61
N TYR A 406 14.15 -11.72 -3.14
CA TYR A 406 14.72 -10.39 -3.41
C TYR A 406 15.66 -9.91 -2.30
N THR A 407 15.82 -10.69 -1.24
CA THR A 407 16.80 -10.39 -0.20
C THR A 407 18.22 -10.68 -0.69
N ASN A 408 18.50 -11.78 -1.40
CA ASN A 408 19.89 -12.17 -1.74
C ASN A 408 20.76 -12.49 -0.48
N LEU A 409 20.09 -12.64 0.66
CA LEU A 409 20.63 -12.84 2.01
C LEU A 409 21.36 -14.19 2.09
N VAL A 410 22.60 -14.20 2.55
CA VAL A 410 23.38 -15.45 2.69
C VAL A 410 22.89 -16.26 3.90
N ILE A 411 22.20 -17.38 3.65
CA ILE A 411 21.71 -18.29 4.71
C ILE A 411 22.57 -19.56 4.75
N SER A 412 23.14 -19.86 5.91
CA SER A 412 23.95 -21.05 6.17
C SER A 412 23.38 -21.88 7.34
N PRO A 413 23.16 -23.20 7.20
CA PRO A 413 23.05 -23.91 5.93
C PRO A 413 21.85 -23.38 5.12
N PRO A 414 21.83 -23.54 3.78
CA PRO A 414 20.71 -23.08 2.96
C PRO A 414 19.35 -23.66 3.40
N PRO A 415 18.23 -22.94 3.17
CA PRO A 415 16.88 -23.46 3.41
C PRO A 415 16.64 -24.77 2.66
N LYS A 416 15.86 -25.69 3.26
CA LYS A 416 15.45 -26.95 2.61
C LYS A 416 14.59 -26.75 1.37
N HIS A 417 13.88 -25.63 1.31
CA HIS A 417 13.08 -25.17 0.19
C HIS A 417 13.19 -23.64 0.15
N THR A 418 13.43 -23.10 -1.05
CA THR A 418 13.39 -21.67 -1.34
C THR A 418 12.13 -21.43 -2.18
N PRO A 419 11.26 -20.46 -1.83
CA PRO A 419 10.08 -20.17 -2.64
C PRO A 419 10.45 -19.68 -4.04
N ASP A 420 9.63 -20.03 -5.03
CA ASP A 420 9.84 -19.65 -6.44
C ASP A 420 9.87 -18.12 -6.64
N GLU A 421 10.61 -17.65 -7.65
CA GLU A 421 10.65 -16.22 -7.97
C GLU A 421 9.30 -15.76 -8.55
N ILE A 422 8.66 -14.80 -7.88
CA ILE A 422 7.36 -14.26 -8.27
C ILE A 422 7.57 -13.09 -9.25
N PRO A 423 6.87 -13.05 -10.40
CA PRO A 423 6.94 -11.92 -11.33
C PRO A 423 6.19 -10.71 -10.76
N TYR A 424 6.89 -9.78 -10.12
CA TYR A 424 6.31 -8.53 -9.63
C TYR A 424 5.93 -7.59 -10.77
N THR A 425 4.84 -6.84 -10.61
CA THR A 425 4.46 -5.77 -11.54
C THR A 425 5.20 -4.48 -11.19
N HIS A 426 6.01 -3.97 -12.13
CA HIS A 426 6.73 -2.70 -11.97
C HIS A 426 5.76 -1.51 -12.08
N LEU A 427 5.60 -0.72 -11.01
CA LEU A 427 4.66 0.41 -10.94
C LEU A 427 5.38 1.76 -10.95
N TYR A 428 4.96 2.64 -11.87
CA TYR A 428 5.51 3.98 -12.05
C TYR A 428 4.56 5.08 -11.57
N THR A 429 4.40 5.21 -10.25
CA THR A 429 3.54 6.22 -9.64
C THR A 429 4.08 7.64 -9.87
N THR A 430 3.28 8.50 -10.51
CA THR A 430 3.59 9.93 -10.68
C THR A 430 2.70 10.77 -9.78
N LEU A 431 3.30 11.45 -8.80
CA LEU A 431 2.60 12.31 -7.85
C LEU A 431 2.54 13.74 -8.40
N PHE A 432 1.34 14.29 -8.57
CA PHE A 432 1.12 15.64 -9.09
C PHE A 432 0.20 16.43 -8.16
N ALA A 433 0.70 17.57 -7.64
CA ALA A 433 -0.03 18.44 -6.73
C ALA A 433 -0.21 19.83 -7.38
N SER A 434 -1.47 20.28 -7.48
CA SER A 434 -1.86 21.50 -8.19
C SER A 434 -2.94 22.26 -7.39
N PRO A 435 -2.88 23.61 -7.32
CA PRO A 435 -3.97 24.42 -6.74
C PRO A 435 -5.17 24.57 -7.70
N HIS A 436 -5.07 24.05 -8.93
CA HIS A 436 -6.12 24.09 -9.94
C HIS A 436 -6.90 22.77 -9.99
N LYS A 437 -8.23 22.86 -10.12
CA LYS A 437 -9.12 21.71 -10.36
C LYS A 437 -8.81 21.05 -11.71
N LEU A 438 -9.19 19.77 -11.85
CA LEU A 438 -9.17 19.04 -13.12
C LEU A 438 -10.04 19.75 -14.17
N ASN A 439 -9.57 19.81 -15.41
CA ASN A 439 -10.30 20.42 -16.52
C ASN A 439 -11.38 19.45 -17.07
N PRO A 440 -12.68 19.80 -17.05
CA PRO A 440 -13.75 18.94 -17.56
C PRO A 440 -13.55 18.51 -19.02
N ALA A 441 -12.97 19.39 -19.85
CA ALA A 441 -12.72 19.10 -21.26
C ALA A 441 -11.67 17.98 -21.49
N ALA A 442 -10.85 17.64 -20.49
CA ALA A 442 -9.95 16.49 -20.56
C ALA A 442 -10.68 15.13 -20.45
N PHE A 443 -11.95 15.17 -20.01
CA PHE A 443 -12.83 14.01 -19.84
C PHE A 443 -14.08 14.10 -20.74
N ASN A 444 -14.01 14.87 -21.83
CA ASN A 444 -15.13 15.14 -22.74
C ASN A 444 -16.39 15.73 -22.07
N LEU A 445 -16.26 16.29 -20.85
CA LEU A 445 -17.37 16.89 -20.11
C LEU A 445 -17.59 18.36 -20.50
N PRO A 446 -18.84 18.89 -20.39
CA PRO A 446 -19.12 20.31 -20.55
C PRO A 446 -18.27 21.19 -19.61
N PRO A 447 -17.88 22.42 -20.02
CA PRO A 447 -16.96 23.27 -19.24
C PRO A 447 -17.41 23.63 -17.81
N THR A 448 -18.71 23.49 -17.51
CA THR A 448 -19.31 23.76 -16.20
C THR A 448 -19.54 22.51 -15.35
N SER A 449 -19.33 21.31 -15.89
CA SER A 449 -19.57 20.05 -15.17
C SER A 449 -18.42 19.74 -14.20
N PRO A 450 -18.71 19.34 -12.95
CA PRO A 450 -17.67 18.90 -12.03
C PRO A 450 -17.08 17.56 -12.48
N VAL A 451 -15.75 17.46 -12.48
CA VAL A 451 -15.03 16.18 -12.55
C VAL A 451 -15.13 15.51 -11.16
N PRO A 452 -15.31 14.18 -11.06
CA PRO A 452 -15.33 13.46 -9.77
C PRO A 452 -14.06 13.62 -8.95
N GLN A 453 -14.14 13.46 -7.61
CA GLN A 453 -12.98 13.48 -6.70
C GLN A 453 -12.01 12.32 -7.02
N TYR A 454 -12.55 11.11 -7.16
CA TYR A 454 -11.82 9.91 -7.53
C TYR A 454 -12.17 9.51 -8.96
N VAL A 455 -11.17 9.45 -9.82
CA VAL A 455 -11.30 8.95 -11.20
C VAL A 455 -10.54 7.63 -11.32
N LEU A 456 -11.28 6.53 -11.34
CA LEU A 456 -10.72 5.21 -11.64
C LEU A 456 -10.69 4.99 -13.15
N THR A 457 -9.77 4.15 -13.63
CA THR A 457 -9.69 3.80 -15.06
C THR A 457 -10.09 2.36 -15.29
N THR A 458 -10.84 2.12 -16.36
CA THR A 458 -11.08 0.78 -16.89
C THR A 458 -10.63 0.67 -18.35
N LEU A 459 -10.80 -0.51 -18.96
CA LEU A 459 -10.49 -0.76 -20.36
C LEU A 459 -11.41 0.06 -21.28
N PRO A 460 -10.90 0.52 -22.44
CA PRO A 460 -11.73 1.12 -23.48
C PRO A 460 -12.88 0.21 -23.93
N PRO A 461 -13.93 0.78 -24.56
CA PRO A 461 -14.91 -0.01 -25.28
C PRO A 461 -14.19 -0.97 -26.23
N LEU A 462 -14.60 -2.25 -26.24
CA LEU A 462 -14.21 -3.15 -27.32
C LEU A 462 -14.64 -2.48 -28.63
N ASN A 463 -13.71 -2.33 -29.57
CA ASN A 463 -14.08 -1.94 -30.93
C ASN A 463 -15.15 -2.92 -31.42
N PRO A 464 -16.29 -2.45 -31.96
CA PRO A 464 -17.25 -3.37 -32.55
C PRO A 464 -16.53 -4.21 -33.61
N PRO A 465 -16.78 -5.53 -33.69
CA PRO A 465 -16.17 -6.35 -34.74
C PRO A 465 -16.51 -5.72 -36.10
N PRO A 466 -15.57 -5.70 -37.06
CA PRO A 466 -15.80 -5.07 -38.35
C PRO A 466 -17.05 -5.68 -38.99
N THR A 467 -17.97 -4.82 -39.40
CA THR A 467 -19.28 -5.22 -39.96
C THR A 467 -19.16 -5.93 -41.30
N THR A 468 -17.98 -5.90 -41.92
CA THR A 468 -17.56 -6.79 -42.99
C THR A 468 -16.78 -7.98 -42.40
N PRO A 469 -17.16 -9.25 -42.71
CA PRO A 469 -16.30 -10.38 -42.41
C PRO A 469 -14.96 -10.23 -43.16
N PRO A 470 -13.85 -10.78 -42.62
CA PRO A 470 -12.56 -10.74 -43.31
C PRO A 470 -12.69 -11.40 -44.69
N ALA A 471 -12.21 -10.71 -45.72
CA ALA A 471 -12.20 -11.25 -47.08
C ALA A 471 -11.42 -12.59 -47.10
N PRO A 472 -11.90 -13.61 -47.83
CA PRO A 472 -11.19 -14.88 -47.92
C PRO A 472 -9.77 -14.66 -48.48
N PRO A 473 -8.76 -15.40 -48.00
CA PRO A 473 -7.40 -15.26 -48.50
C PRO A 473 -7.36 -15.51 -50.01
N PRO A 474 -6.54 -14.77 -50.78
CA PRO A 474 -6.46 -14.95 -52.23
C PRO A 474 -6.04 -16.38 -52.55
N SER A 475 -6.79 -17.03 -53.45
CA SER A 475 -6.56 -18.42 -53.81
C SER A 475 -5.18 -18.60 -54.45
N THR A 476 -4.25 -19.21 -53.71
CA THR A 476 -2.93 -19.56 -54.22
C THR A 476 -3.07 -20.69 -55.25
N ALA A 477 -3.12 -20.32 -56.53
CA ALA A 477 -3.10 -21.28 -57.63
C ALA A 477 -1.85 -22.16 -57.51
N SER A 478 -2.05 -23.47 -57.36
CA SER A 478 -0.94 -24.43 -57.25
C SER A 478 -0.16 -24.49 -58.57
N PRO A 479 1.17 -24.47 -58.56
CA PRO A 479 1.96 -24.61 -59.78
C PRO A 479 1.77 -26.01 -60.38
N SER A 480 1.50 -26.07 -61.68
CA SER A 480 1.34 -27.34 -62.40
C SER A 480 2.62 -28.19 -62.34
N PRO A 481 2.53 -29.51 -62.08
CA PRO A 481 3.71 -30.37 -62.08
C PRO A 481 4.23 -30.55 -63.51
N GLN A 482 5.48 -30.15 -63.74
CA GLN A 482 6.21 -30.58 -64.94
C GLN A 482 6.54 -32.07 -64.82
N ARG A 483 6.35 -32.80 -65.92
CA ARG A 483 6.75 -34.21 -66.08
C ARG A 483 8.20 -34.30 -66.61
N PRO A 484 8.85 -35.48 -66.51
CA PRO A 484 10.29 -35.58 -66.31
C PRO A 484 11.15 -35.21 -67.53
#